data_AF-A0A2E7Y5Q3-F1
#
_entry.id   AF-A0A2E7Y5Q3-F1
#
_cell.length_a   1.000
_cell.length_b   1.000
_cell.length_c   1.000
_cell.angle_alpha   90.00
_cell.angle_beta   90.00
_cell.angle_gamma   90.00
#
_symmetry.space_group_name_H-M   'P 1'
#
loop_
_entity.id
_entity.type
_entity.pdbx_description
1 polymer ?
#
loop_
_entity_poly.entity_id
_entity_poly.type
_entity_poly.pdbx_seq_one_letter_code
_entity_poly.pdbx_strand_id
1 'polypeptide(L)'
;MSIIKLLGAVVALAMTTATFAQGTFNYVRIGDVDGFGFLTGTTPGSNGEPNWPFNSPFDDPPICPIDGSCSGGILVNANGLPINVDGMGILTQGDFLPDLDCSVPDCDQPQYGTHANSDEFDNRETVEITGGTGNPPMGAYTEVSGATDIGSSGSGWTDVTVTGTGVGWNYCSDAPMPASYICGTGQPTMLFDFSVTNADPSQPLYINAVFGDYDVDSAGDTVVIYTSSGNSYNIAIVTQNNAAGQDGLVQEATAAIPFASVFPNWPTSTQGWLRVDFQMPSEPFTAYDYAEIAITPLVEVGCCCVEDAAGGWTTTEMTEIDCEALGGIYQGDGVGCDGPTPPMGACCTDIDCQYTSECDCEVTGGMFYAGVSCEDAGCNTEGCCCYQDPDSGMWWYQMTSSSLCAQLNGYYAGNGVECTGEEVPMGACCLINGEAEGWCIDTSICRCDDWGGVFFANLHCDDDIVLEKCPPPGENGACCFINQDTGCFECVETTELSCANDFPFGQWQGSGSLCSDPDITCCRTFGACCVGNTCVWTIEDACQASGGVWSAAVMCADAGCPSYCLEDVTRDGVVNIDDLLALLGAWGPCP
;
A
#
# COMPACT_ATOMS: atom_id res chain seq x y z
N MET A 1 43.76 8.66 -77.49
CA MET A 1 43.34 7.28 -77.83
C MET A 1 42.78 6.66 -76.55
N SER A 2 41.54 6.14 -76.63
CA SER A 2 40.86 5.19 -75.72
C SER A 2 40.62 5.66 -74.26
N ILE A 3 39.42 6.00 -73.77
CA ILE A 3 38.11 5.30 -73.62
C ILE A 3 38.17 4.01 -72.76
N ILE A 4 37.23 3.90 -71.79
CA ILE A 4 36.64 2.70 -71.10
C ILE A 4 37.35 2.29 -69.78
N LYS A 5 36.76 1.97 -68.61
CA LYS A 5 35.42 1.94 -67.94
C LYS A 5 35.71 1.64 -66.43
N LEU A 6 35.13 2.34 -65.44
CA LEU A 6 33.93 2.01 -64.63
C LEU A 6 34.19 1.25 -63.30
N LEU A 7 33.29 1.50 -62.33
CA LEU A 7 33.18 1.10 -60.91
C LEU A 7 33.88 2.07 -59.92
N GLY A 8 33.20 2.83 -59.05
CA GLY A 8 31.82 2.77 -58.57
C GLY A 8 31.81 2.54 -57.06
N ALA A 9 32.04 3.59 -56.27
CA ALA A 9 31.78 3.61 -54.83
C ALA A 9 31.33 5.02 -54.44
N VAL A 10 30.01 5.19 -54.33
CA VAL A 10 29.40 6.38 -53.72
C VAL A 10 29.47 6.15 -52.21
N VAL A 11 30.32 6.94 -51.54
CA VAL A 11 30.27 7.06 -50.07
C VAL A 11 29.07 7.93 -49.75
N ALA A 12 27.94 7.29 -49.40
CA ALA A 12 26.83 7.97 -48.76
C ALA A 12 27.24 8.25 -47.31
N LEU A 13 27.45 9.53 -47.00
CA LEU A 13 27.62 10.02 -45.63
C LEU A 13 26.26 9.88 -44.95
N ALA A 14 26.04 8.78 -44.22
CA ALA A 14 24.89 8.60 -43.37
C ALA A 14 24.99 9.60 -42.21
N MET A 15 24.29 10.72 -42.30
CA MET A 15 23.89 11.44 -41.09
C MET A 15 22.90 10.53 -40.38
N THR A 16 23.37 9.86 -39.33
CA THR A 16 22.51 9.23 -38.32
C THR A 16 21.70 10.34 -37.66
N THR A 17 20.54 10.64 -38.22
CA THR A 17 19.44 11.17 -37.42
C THR A 17 19.03 10.03 -36.50
N ALA A 18 19.37 10.17 -35.22
CA ALA A 18 18.74 9.37 -34.20
C ALA A 18 17.25 9.74 -34.24
N THR A 19 16.45 8.91 -34.89
CA THR A 19 15.00 8.89 -34.66
C THR A 19 14.83 8.36 -33.25
N PHE A 20 14.71 9.26 -32.27
CA PHE A 20 14.09 8.92 -31.01
C PHE A 20 12.70 8.37 -31.34
N ALA A 21 12.42 7.16 -30.89
CA ALA A 21 11.05 6.65 -30.87
C ALA A 21 10.26 7.56 -29.91
N GLN A 22 9.55 8.56 -30.45
CA GLN A 22 8.60 9.35 -29.67
C GLN A 22 7.40 8.45 -29.35
N GLY A 23 7.14 8.26 -28.05
CA GLY A 23 6.07 7.41 -27.54
C GLY A 23 4.69 7.92 -27.91
N THR A 24 3.69 7.04 -27.76
CA THR A 24 2.27 7.42 -27.74
C THR A 24 2.04 8.46 -26.64
N PHE A 25 1.21 9.46 -26.91
CA PHE A 25 0.77 10.43 -25.89
C PHE A 25 0.24 9.68 -24.65
N ASN A 26 0.71 10.07 -23.46
CA ASN A 26 0.22 9.52 -22.20
C ASN A 26 -0.47 10.59 -21.36
N TYR A 27 0.26 11.64 -20.96
CA TYR A 27 -0.31 12.76 -20.22
C TYR A 27 0.43 14.09 -20.42
N VAL A 28 -0.28 15.19 -20.18
CA VAL A 28 0.27 16.50 -19.80
C VAL A 28 -0.33 16.87 -18.46
N ARG A 29 0.53 17.07 -17.46
CA ARG A 29 0.16 17.38 -16.08
C ARG A 29 0.64 18.78 -15.71
N ILE A 30 -0.19 19.52 -14.99
CA ILE A 30 0.05 20.87 -14.53
C ILE A 30 -0.22 20.90 -13.02
N GLY A 31 0.80 21.23 -12.24
CA GLY A 31 0.75 21.30 -10.78
C GLY A 31 1.96 20.65 -10.15
N ASP A 32 2.05 20.74 -8.83
CA ASP A 32 3.07 20.02 -8.07
C ASP A 32 2.84 18.50 -8.22
N VAL A 33 3.88 17.70 -7.98
CA VAL A 33 3.79 16.22 -8.12
C VAL A 33 4.37 15.54 -6.88
N ASP A 34 4.72 16.34 -5.87
CA ASP A 34 5.21 15.92 -4.58
C ASP A 34 4.10 15.81 -3.52
N GLY A 35 2.86 16.14 -3.89
CA GLY A 35 1.66 15.98 -3.07
C GLY A 35 1.44 17.17 -2.13
N PHE A 36 0.35 17.11 -1.36
CA PHE A 36 -0.05 18.14 -0.38
C PHE A 36 0.90 18.28 0.85
N GLY A 37 2.17 17.91 0.72
CA GLY A 37 3.22 18.19 1.69
C GLY A 37 4.20 17.04 1.98
N PHE A 38 5.48 17.42 2.16
CA PHE A 38 6.71 16.81 2.75
C PHE A 38 7.31 15.46 2.34
N LEU A 39 8.51 15.52 1.74
CA LEU A 39 9.52 14.45 1.83
C LEU A 39 10.07 14.32 3.26
N THR A 40 9.87 13.17 3.91
CA THR A 40 10.55 12.87 5.18
C THR A 40 12.07 12.97 5.01
N GLY A 41 12.73 13.86 5.77
CA GLY A 41 14.20 13.87 5.89
C GLY A 41 14.97 15.09 5.36
N THR A 42 14.32 16.21 5.03
CA THR A 42 15.06 17.45 4.72
C THR A 42 15.59 18.12 6.00
N THR A 43 16.86 18.52 5.97
CA THR A 43 17.55 19.22 7.07
C THR A 43 16.84 20.53 7.44
N PRO A 44 16.74 20.88 8.74
CA PRO A 44 16.24 22.17 9.19
C PRO A 44 16.93 23.34 8.48
N GLY A 45 16.19 24.41 8.22
CA GLY A 45 16.74 25.62 7.61
C GLY A 45 17.92 26.19 8.40
N SER A 46 18.68 27.10 7.76
CA SER A 46 19.92 27.71 8.27
C SER A 46 19.86 28.39 9.65
N ASN A 47 18.67 28.51 10.25
CA ASN A 47 18.43 29.14 11.54
C ASN A 47 18.08 28.14 12.67
N GLY A 48 18.02 26.84 12.38
CA GLY A 48 17.69 25.81 13.38
C GLY A 48 16.22 25.74 13.77
N GLU A 49 15.33 26.38 13.00
CA GLU A 49 13.88 26.17 13.09
C GLU A 49 13.45 25.15 12.03
N PRO A 50 12.49 24.25 12.32
CA PRO A 50 11.74 23.60 11.26
C PRO A 50 11.06 24.72 10.47
N ASN A 51 11.34 24.81 9.17
CA ASN A 51 10.50 25.61 8.28
C ASN A 51 9.12 24.95 8.33
N TRP A 52 8.22 25.51 9.12
CA TRP A 52 6.79 25.22 9.00
C TRP A 52 6.40 25.55 7.54
N PRO A 53 5.82 24.60 6.79
CA PRO A 53 5.46 24.81 5.38
C PRO A 53 4.27 25.78 5.26
N PHE A 54 3.47 25.88 6.31
CA PHE A 54 2.35 26.80 6.40
C PHE A 54 2.91 28.20 6.60
N ASN A 55 2.67 29.10 5.65
CA ASN A 55 2.92 30.54 5.80
C ASN A 55 1.89 31.16 6.77
N SER A 56 1.69 30.49 7.90
CA SER A 56 0.78 30.87 8.96
C SER A 56 1.37 32.05 9.74
N PRO A 57 0.57 33.04 10.14
CA PRO A 57 1.00 34.20 10.92
C PRO A 57 1.44 33.87 12.36
N PHE A 58 1.64 32.61 12.72
CA PHE A 58 2.18 32.24 14.03
C PHE A 58 3.68 32.60 14.08
N ASP A 59 3.97 33.83 14.49
CA ASP A 59 5.33 34.37 14.71
C ASP A 59 6.17 33.60 15.78
N ASP A 60 5.65 32.51 16.35
CA ASP A 60 6.35 31.57 17.23
C ASP A 60 5.79 30.14 17.00
N PRO A 61 6.47 29.26 16.24
CA PRO A 61 6.04 27.87 16.06
C PRO A 61 6.22 27.07 17.37
N PRO A 62 5.30 26.16 17.73
CA PRO A 62 5.55 25.22 18.82
C PRO A 62 6.77 24.33 18.52
N ILE A 63 7.58 24.08 19.54
CA ILE A 63 8.81 23.26 19.48
C ILE A 63 8.40 21.78 19.36
N CYS A 64 7.98 21.31 18.18
CA CYS A 64 7.59 19.91 17.97
C CYS A 64 7.97 19.42 16.55
N PRO A 65 8.65 18.26 16.43
CA PRO A 65 8.73 17.49 15.18
C PRO A 65 7.38 16.80 14.87
N ILE A 66 6.98 16.73 13.60
CA ILE A 66 5.71 16.14 13.10
C ILE A 66 5.70 14.58 13.18
N ASP A 67 6.71 13.98 13.83
CA ASP A 67 6.75 12.54 14.13
C ASP A 67 5.99 12.15 15.42
N GLY A 68 5.23 13.08 16.01
CA GLY A 68 4.42 12.83 17.20
C GLY A 68 5.15 12.90 18.54
N SER A 69 6.40 13.38 18.60
CA SER A 69 7.26 13.14 19.77
C SER A 69 7.08 14.06 20.99
N CYS A 70 6.18 15.05 21.01
CA CYS A 70 6.01 15.94 22.19
C CYS A 70 4.53 16.23 22.50
N SER A 71 4.02 15.63 23.59
CA SER A 71 2.66 15.80 24.16
C SER A 71 1.47 15.41 23.25
N GLY A 72 1.65 14.48 22.32
CA GLY A 72 0.56 13.83 21.58
C GLY A 72 0.62 14.02 20.06
N GLY A 73 1.02 15.22 19.60
CA GLY A 73 1.74 15.49 18.34
C GLY A 73 1.21 14.97 16.99
N ILE A 74 -0.07 14.64 16.85
CA ILE A 74 -0.66 14.16 15.59
C ILE A 74 -1.47 15.29 14.95
N LEU A 75 -1.14 15.70 13.72
CA LEU A 75 -2.05 16.49 12.91
C LEU A 75 -3.26 15.63 12.57
N VAL A 76 -4.45 16.16 12.80
CA VAL A 76 -5.71 15.45 12.61
C VAL A 76 -6.61 16.17 11.60
N ASN A 77 -7.48 15.42 10.96
CA ASN A 77 -8.57 15.97 10.15
C ASN A 77 -9.70 16.50 11.05
N ALA A 78 -10.76 17.04 10.43
CA ALA A 78 -11.92 17.60 11.14
C ALA A 78 -12.69 16.56 11.99
N ASN A 79 -12.40 15.26 11.83
CA ASN A 79 -12.96 14.17 12.62
C ASN A 79 -12.03 13.68 13.74
N GLY A 80 -10.87 14.32 13.93
CA GLY A 80 -9.87 13.93 14.92
C GLY A 80 -9.05 12.70 14.55
N LEU A 81 -9.07 12.27 13.29
CA LEU A 81 -8.27 11.14 12.78
C LEU A 81 -6.92 11.63 12.26
N PRO A 82 -5.83 10.83 12.35
CA PRO A 82 -4.54 11.17 11.78
C PRO A 82 -4.67 11.51 10.29
N ILE A 83 -4.04 12.60 9.85
CA ILE A 83 -4.14 13.03 8.45
C ILE A 83 -3.36 12.17 7.46
N ASN A 84 -2.24 11.60 7.88
CA ASN A 84 -1.39 10.72 7.08
C ASN A 84 -1.74 9.27 7.46
N VAL A 85 -2.66 8.69 6.71
CA VAL A 85 -3.26 7.39 6.99
C VAL A 85 -2.31 6.28 6.57
N ASP A 86 -1.57 6.47 5.50
CA ASP A 86 -0.69 5.45 4.92
C ASP A 86 0.73 5.40 5.54
N GLY A 87 1.12 6.45 6.25
CA GLY A 87 2.42 6.58 6.90
C GLY A 87 3.59 6.88 5.95
N MET A 88 3.31 7.24 4.69
CA MET A 88 4.32 7.48 3.65
C MET A 88 5.03 8.83 3.82
N GLY A 89 4.48 9.69 4.67
CA GLY A 89 5.13 10.92 5.11
C GLY A 89 4.88 12.11 4.18
N ILE A 90 4.29 11.83 3.00
CA ILE A 90 3.64 12.79 2.11
C ILE A 90 2.12 12.61 2.19
N LEU A 91 1.33 13.69 2.04
CA LEU A 91 -0.14 13.58 1.95
C LEU A 91 -0.54 13.34 0.49
N THR A 92 -1.14 12.18 0.24
CA THR A 92 -1.56 11.74 -1.11
C THR A 92 -3.00 11.24 -1.11
N GLN A 93 -3.44 10.59 -2.19
CA GLN A 93 -4.79 10.02 -2.28
C GLN A 93 -5.12 9.16 -1.04
N GLY A 94 -6.26 9.44 -0.42
CA GLY A 94 -6.73 8.70 0.76
C GLY A 94 -6.23 9.25 2.10
N ASP A 95 -5.31 10.21 2.08
CA ASP A 95 -4.94 11.03 3.24
C ASP A 95 -5.90 12.21 3.40
N PHE A 96 -5.76 12.95 4.50
CA PHE A 96 -6.59 14.10 4.80
C PHE A 96 -5.79 15.41 4.83
N LEU A 97 -6.46 16.50 4.50
CA LEU A 97 -6.02 17.84 4.82
C LEU A 97 -6.11 18.08 6.34
N PRO A 98 -5.19 18.88 6.91
CA PRO A 98 -5.20 19.21 8.34
C PRO A 98 -6.38 20.10 8.72
N ASP A 99 -7.07 19.80 9.82
CA ASP A 99 -7.93 20.77 10.51
C ASP A 99 -7.02 21.79 11.21
N LEU A 100 -7.01 23.01 10.68
CA LEU A 100 -6.15 24.10 11.14
C LEU A 100 -6.90 25.09 12.03
N ASP A 101 -8.23 25.12 11.96
CA ASP A 101 -9.08 26.02 12.76
C ASP A 101 -9.50 25.40 14.11
N CYS A 102 -9.17 24.13 14.33
CA CYS A 102 -9.38 23.38 15.56
C CYS A 102 -10.85 23.21 15.95
N SER A 103 -11.70 22.93 14.98
CA SER A 103 -13.13 22.71 15.19
C SER A 103 -13.45 21.50 16.08
N VAL A 104 -12.54 20.51 16.19
CA VAL A 104 -12.66 19.33 17.06
C VAL A 104 -12.13 19.49 18.50
N PRO A 105 -12.76 18.86 19.51
CA PRO A 105 -12.24 18.82 20.88
C PRO A 105 -10.90 18.07 20.94
N ASP A 106 -9.90 18.63 21.63
CA ASP A 106 -8.54 18.13 21.85
C ASP A 106 -7.42 18.66 20.93
N CYS A 107 -7.70 19.69 20.11
CA CYS A 107 -6.63 20.50 19.51
C CYS A 107 -5.86 21.31 20.58
N ASP A 108 -4.54 21.43 20.40
CA ASP A 108 -3.57 21.92 21.40
C ASP A 108 -3.62 23.44 21.72
N GLN A 109 -4.55 24.24 21.19
CA GLN A 109 -4.53 25.71 21.38
C GLN A 109 -5.91 26.40 21.51
N PRO A 110 -6.60 26.32 22.66
CA PRO A 110 -7.88 27.01 22.91
C PRO A 110 -7.78 28.54 23.11
N GLN A 111 -6.61 29.17 22.94
CA GLN A 111 -6.37 30.58 23.30
C GLN A 111 -6.24 31.57 22.13
N TYR A 112 -6.23 31.11 20.89
CA TYR A 112 -6.26 32.00 19.72
C TYR A 112 -7.70 32.29 19.32
N GLY A 113 -8.25 33.39 19.85
CA GLY A 113 -9.64 33.76 19.63
C GLY A 113 -9.96 34.11 18.19
N THR A 114 -10.94 33.42 17.59
CA THR A 114 -11.83 33.90 16.51
C THR A 114 -11.18 34.68 15.35
N HIS A 115 -9.97 34.33 14.94
CA HIS A 115 -9.37 34.88 13.72
C HIS A 115 -9.81 34.03 12.53
N ALA A 116 -11.11 34.13 12.20
CA ALA A 116 -11.83 33.49 11.09
C ALA A 116 -11.87 31.95 11.13
N ASN A 117 -12.99 31.40 10.66
CA ASN A 117 -13.35 29.98 10.75
C ASN A 117 -12.87 29.29 9.47
N SER A 118 -11.58 29.01 9.36
CA SER A 118 -11.04 28.67 8.06
C SER A 118 -9.81 27.78 8.15
N ASP A 119 -9.98 26.57 7.60
CA ASP A 119 -8.93 25.55 7.44
C ASP A 119 -8.00 25.89 6.26
N GLU A 120 -7.42 27.09 6.29
CA GLU A 120 -6.59 27.57 5.19
C GLU A 120 -5.21 26.93 5.19
N PHE A 121 -4.91 26.25 4.10
CA PHE A 121 -3.70 25.50 3.86
C PHE A 121 -2.97 26.08 2.63
N ASP A 122 -1.65 26.29 2.76
CA ASP A 122 -0.74 26.77 1.69
C ASP A 122 0.58 26.03 1.89
N ASN A 123 0.87 25.07 1.02
CA ASN A 123 2.10 24.27 1.00
C ASN A 123 3.02 24.61 -0.17
N ARG A 124 2.74 25.72 -0.89
CA ARG A 124 3.56 26.13 -2.02
C ARG A 124 5.02 26.36 -1.65
N GLU A 125 5.91 25.89 -2.51
CA GLU A 125 7.33 26.15 -2.44
C GLU A 125 7.67 27.61 -2.79
N THR A 126 8.86 28.07 -2.36
CA THR A 126 9.36 29.42 -2.69
C THR A 126 9.38 29.68 -4.20
N VAL A 127 9.64 28.66 -5.02
CA VAL A 127 9.67 28.79 -6.49
C VAL A 127 8.29 29.01 -7.11
N GLU A 128 7.25 28.51 -6.46
CA GLU A 128 5.84 28.71 -6.84
C GLU A 128 5.36 30.09 -6.39
N ILE A 129 5.72 30.52 -5.17
CA ILE A 129 5.36 31.82 -4.59
C ILE A 129 6.06 32.98 -5.30
N THR A 130 7.38 32.90 -5.52
CA THR A 130 8.18 34.05 -5.98
C THR A 130 8.18 34.24 -7.48
N GLY A 131 7.52 33.36 -8.23
CA GLY A 131 7.53 33.36 -9.69
C GLY A 131 8.96 33.22 -10.19
N GLY A 132 9.45 31.99 -10.26
CA GLY A 132 10.76 31.71 -10.85
C GLY A 132 10.98 32.51 -12.13
N THR A 133 12.18 33.06 -12.33
CA THR A 133 12.57 33.86 -13.51
C THR A 133 12.60 33.05 -14.83
N GLY A 134 11.97 31.88 -14.86
CA GLY A 134 11.86 30.98 -15.99
C GLY A 134 10.64 31.27 -16.85
N ASN A 135 10.65 30.70 -18.05
CA ASN A 135 9.51 30.70 -18.97
C ASN A 135 9.02 29.23 -19.04
N PRO A 136 7.78 28.92 -18.61
CA PRO A 136 6.73 29.87 -18.22
C PRO A 136 6.92 30.44 -16.79
N PRO A 137 6.42 31.67 -16.53
CA PRO A 137 6.44 32.28 -15.20
C PRO A 137 5.22 31.83 -14.38
N MET A 138 5.45 31.46 -13.11
CA MET A 138 4.47 31.13 -12.05
C MET A 138 3.61 29.88 -12.29
N GLY A 139 3.48 29.03 -11.26
CA GLY A 139 2.42 28.00 -11.16
C GLY A 139 2.34 26.98 -12.31
N ALA A 140 3.47 26.51 -12.82
CA ALA A 140 3.46 25.53 -13.90
C ALA A 140 4.66 24.60 -13.80
N TYR A 141 4.68 23.80 -12.73
CA TYR A 141 5.30 22.49 -12.83
C TYR A 141 4.50 21.71 -13.89
N THR A 142 5.03 21.72 -15.12
CA THR A 142 4.44 20.97 -16.22
C THR A 142 5.23 19.69 -16.42
N GLU A 143 4.61 18.55 -16.15
CA GLU A 143 5.16 17.24 -16.48
C GLU A 143 4.50 16.72 -17.76
N VAL A 144 5.29 16.18 -18.69
CA VAL A 144 4.78 15.62 -19.94
C VAL A 144 5.30 14.23 -20.19
N SER A 145 4.42 13.35 -20.69
CA SER A 145 4.77 12.01 -21.13
C SER A 145 4.14 11.73 -22.50
N GLY A 146 4.99 11.49 -23.50
CA GLY A 146 4.54 11.32 -24.89
C GLY A 146 4.03 12.60 -25.58
N ALA A 147 4.25 13.78 -24.98
CA ALA A 147 3.93 15.10 -25.52
C ALA A 147 5.14 16.04 -25.45
N THR A 148 5.04 17.18 -26.15
CA THR A 148 5.91 18.34 -26.01
C THR A 148 5.07 19.51 -25.54
N ASP A 149 5.35 20.04 -24.35
CA ASP A 149 4.72 21.27 -23.88
C ASP A 149 5.16 22.46 -24.76
N ILE A 150 4.21 23.30 -25.16
CA ILE A 150 4.46 24.48 -25.99
C ILE A 150 3.88 25.77 -25.39
N GLY A 151 3.19 25.69 -24.25
CA GLY A 151 2.58 26.84 -23.59
C GLY A 151 1.60 26.51 -22.49
N SER A 152 1.66 25.29 -21.93
CA SER A 152 0.79 24.91 -20.81
C SER A 152 1.11 25.75 -19.59
N SER A 153 0.08 26.13 -18.84
CA SER A 153 0.21 26.94 -17.64
C SER A 153 -0.94 26.67 -16.69
N GLY A 154 -0.65 26.63 -15.40
CA GLY A 154 -1.64 26.41 -14.36
C GLY A 154 -2.06 27.70 -13.67
N SER A 155 -2.93 27.51 -12.69
CA SER A 155 -3.22 28.54 -11.71
C SER A 155 -2.03 28.63 -10.75
N GLY A 156 -1.60 29.83 -10.33
CA GLY A 156 -0.52 30.01 -9.33
C GLY A 156 -0.90 29.58 -7.91
N TRP A 157 -1.82 28.62 -7.79
CA TRP A 157 -2.58 28.23 -6.61
C TRP A 157 -2.74 26.72 -6.50
N THR A 158 -1.97 25.94 -7.26
CA THR A 158 -1.66 24.58 -6.81
C THR A 158 -1.03 24.69 -5.43
N ASP A 159 -1.29 23.73 -4.55
CA ASP A 159 -0.83 23.75 -3.17
C ASP A 159 -1.40 24.88 -2.29
N VAL A 160 -2.59 25.37 -2.62
CA VAL A 160 -3.27 26.41 -1.85
C VAL A 160 -4.76 26.15 -1.75
N THR A 161 -5.29 26.16 -0.54
CA THR A 161 -6.73 26.26 -0.32
C THR A 161 -7.23 27.63 -0.76
N VAL A 162 -8.16 27.61 -1.69
CA VAL A 162 -8.86 28.80 -2.15
C VAL A 162 -10.30 28.77 -1.67
N THR A 163 -10.81 29.94 -1.27
CA THR A 163 -12.21 30.05 -0.82
C THR A 163 -13.14 30.37 -1.97
N GLY A 164 -14.21 29.58 -2.14
CA GLY A 164 -15.24 29.84 -3.17
C GLY A 164 -16.04 31.12 -2.87
N THR A 165 -16.14 31.50 -1.61
CA THR A 165 -16.93 32.66 -1.13
C THR A 165 -16.15 33.98 -1.13
N GLY A 166 -14.81 33.94 -1.27
CA GLY A 166 -13.94 35.12 -1.20
C GLY A 166 -13.74 35.69 0.21
N VAL A 167 -14.02 34.92 1.26
CA VAL A 167 -13.84 35.28 2.68
C VAL A 167 -12.81 34.31 3.28
N GLY A 168 -11.60 34.80 3.60
CA GLY A 168 -10.46 34.00 4.13
C GLY A 168 -9.10 34.74 4.03
N TRP A 169 -8.01 34.13 4.53
CA TRP A 169 -6.65 34.70 4.63
C TRP A 169 -5.96 34.99 3.30
N ASN A 170 -6.20 34.18 2.27
CA ASN A 170 -5.66 34.41 0.93
C ASN A 170 -6.45 35.52 0.23
N TYR A 171 -6.11 36.76 0.53
CA TYR A 171 -6.67 37.93 -0.14
C TYR A 171 -6.22 37.95 -1.60
N CYS A 172 -7.13 38.30 -2.52
CA CYS A 172 -6.81 38.46 -3.94
C CYS A 172 -5.66 39.45 -4.25
N SER A 173 -5.24 40.27 -3.29
CA SER A 173 -4.09 41.19 -3.43
C SER A 173 -2.74 40.48 -3.32
N ASP A 174 -2.71 39.30 -2.72
CA ASP A 174 -1.53 38.45 -2.62
C ASP A 174 -1.37 37.54 -3.86
N ALA A 175 -2.36 37.60 -4.77
CA ALA A 175 -2.28 37.02 -6.11
C ALA A 175 -1.21 37.70 -6.96
N PRO A 176 -0.25 36.96 -7.51
CA PRO A 176 0.87 37.58 -8.20
C PRO A 176 0.51 38.24 -9.55
N MET A 177 -0.74 38.18 -10.04
CA MET A 177 -1.27 39.13 -11.04
C MET A 177 -2.81 39.36 -10.96
N PRO A 178 -3.32 40.60 -11.16
CA PRO A 178 -4.76 40.92 -11.09
C PRO A 178 -5.63 40.42 -12.26
N ALA A 179 -5.07 39.70 -13.24
CA ALA A 179 -5.73 39.47 -14.54
C ALA A 179 -6.31 38.06 -14.75
N SER A 180 -5.97 37.09 -13.90
CA SER A 180 -6.44 35.70 -14.02
C SER A 180 -7.45 35.27 -12.93
N TYR A 181 -7.75 36.14 -11.96
CA TYR A 181 -8.68 35.85 -10.86
C TYR A 181 -9.73 36.96 -10.70
N ILE A 182 -11.01 36.57 -10.71
CA ILE A 182 -12.11 37.45 -10.29
C ILE A 182 -12.56 36.97 -8.91
N CYS A 183 -12.22 37.74 -7.87
CA CYS A 183 -12.59 37.46 -6.48
C CYS A 183 -14.08 37.10 -6.35
N GLY A 184 -14.36 35.96 -5.72
CA GLY A 184 -15.71 35.47 -5.47
C GLY A 184 -16.42 34.87 -6.69
N THR A 185 -15.68 34.44 -7.73
CA THR A 185 -16.26 33.81 -8.94
C THR A 185 -15.40 32.77 -9.66
N GLY A 186 -14.41 32.12 -9.02
CA GLY A 186 -13.67 31.08 -9.74
C GLY A 186 -12.69 30.27 -8.92
N GLN A 187 -12.67 28.98 -9.23
CA GLN A 187 -11.70 27.98 -8.78
C GLN A 187 -10.47 27.98 -9.70
N PRO A 188 -9.45 27.10 -9.53
CA PRO A 188 -8.29 27.15 -10.41
C PRO A 188 -8.64 26.97 -11.90
N THR A 189 -7.85 27.65 -12.72
CA THR A 189 -7.89 27.56 -14.18
C THR A 189 -6.59 26.94 -14.66
N MET A 190 -6.68 25.86 -15.43
CA MET A 190 -5.55 25.17 -16.04
C MET A 190 -5.61 25.30 -17.56
N LEU A 191 -4.52 25.73 -18.18
CA LEU A 191 -4.37 25.85 -19.62
C LEU A 191 -3.39 24.79 -20.12
N PHE A 192 -3.88 23.84 -20.90
CA PHE A 192 -3.08 22.85 -21.59
C PHE A 192 -2.81 23.33 -23.02
N ASP A 193 -1.54 23.49 -23.38
CA ASP A 193 -1.09 23.82 -24.73
C ASP A 193 0.16 23.01 -25.06
N PHE A 194 -0.05 21.92 -25.82
CA PHE A 194 0.96 20.90 -26.06
C PHE A 194 0.88 20.38 -27.49
N SER A 195 1.92 19.66 -27.91
CA SER A 195 1.94 18.97 -29.20
C SER A 195 2.33 17.51 -29.03
N VAL A 196 1.72 16.63 -29.82
CA VAL A 196 1.99 15.20 -29.81
C VAL A 196 2.57 14.75 -31.15
N THR A 197 3.25 13.61 -31.18
CA THR A 197 3.77 13.04 -32.43
C THR A 197 2.77 12.06 -33.04
N ASN A 198 2.13 11.26 -32.19
CA ASN A 198 1.05 10.33 -32.54
C ASN A 198 0.01 10.34 -31.44
N ALA A 199 -1.27 10.45 -31.81
CA ALA A 199 -2.41 10.23 -30.93
C ALA A 199 -3.44 9.38 -31.67
N ASP A 200 -4.16 8.54 -30.93
CA ASP A 200 -5.23 7.72 -31.48
C ASP A 200 -6.56 8.47 -31.30
N PRO A 201 -7.25 8.89 -32.38
CA PRO A 201 -8.53 9.59 -32.26
C PRO A 201 -9.67 8.70 -31.72
N SER A 202 -9.44 7.38 -31.61
CA SER A 202 -10.37 6.44 -30.99
C SER A 202 -10.11 6.19 -29.50
N GLN A 203 -8.98 6.66 -28.96
CA GLN A 203 -8.71 6.56 -27.53
C GLN A 203 -9.48 7.65 -26.77
N PRO A 204 -10.05 7.33 -25.59
CA PRO A 204 -10.62 8.35 -24.72
C PRO A 204 -9.53 9.29 -24.20
N LEU A 205 -9.94 10.51 -23.87
CA LEU A 205 -9.12 11.48 -23.15
C LEU A 205 -9.84 11.83 -21.86
N TYR A 206 -9.08 12.07 -20.82
CA TYR A 206 -9.57 12.38 -19.50
C TYR A 206 -8.95 13.67 -19.00
N ILE A 207 -9.73 14.45 -18.26
CA ILE A 207 -9.23 15.46 -17.34
C ILE A 207 -9.18 14.78 -15.99
N ASN A 208 -7.99 14.64 -15.43
CA ASN A 208 -7.85 14.14 -14.07
C ASN A 208 -7.40 15.27 -13.14
N ALA A 209 -7.74 15.17 -11.86
CA ALA A 209 -7.25 16.08 -10.84
C ALA A 209 -7.05 15.35 -9.51
N VAL A 210 -6.02 15.74 -8.77
CA VAL A 210 -5.85 15.41 -7.35
C VAL A 210 -6.11 16.69 -6.57
N PHE A 211 -7.05 16.63 -5.64
CA PHE A 211 -7.49 17.79 -4.87
C PHE A 211 -7.95 17.39 -3.48
N GLY A 212 -7.72 18.25 -2.49
CA GLY A 212 -8.29 18.11 -1.17
C GLY A 212 -9.47 19.06 -1.00
N ASP A 213 -10.54 18.57 -0.38
CA ASP A 213 -11.78 19.29 -0.17
C ASP A 213 -12.25 19.16 1.28
N TYR A 214 -12.61 20.28 1.91
CA TYR A 214 -12.92 20.34 3.34
C TYR A 214 -14.38 20.01 3.69
N ASP A 215 -15.32 19.97 2.75
CA ASP A 215 -16.72 19.74 3.11
C ASP A 215 -17.58 18.90 2.16
N VAL A 216 -16.99 18.03 1.32
CA VAL A 216 -17.58 16.80 0.75
C VAL A 216 -19.03 16.88 0.26
N ASP A 217 -19.50 18.03 -0.23
CA ASP A 217 -20.79 18.14 -0.94
C ASP A 217 -20.54 18.25 -2.45
N SER A 218 -20.11 17.12 -3.02
CA SER A 218 -19.85 16.96 -4.46
C SER A 218 -21.11 17.11 -5.34
N ALA A 219 -22.27 17.39 -4.74
CA ALA A 219 -23.54 17.57 -5.45
C ALA A 219 -23.56 18.88 -6.26
N GLY A 220 -23.07 18.80 -7.50
CA GLY A 220 -23.11 19.91 -8.47
C GLY A 220 -21.75 20.33 -9.01
N ASP A 221 -20.71 19.60 -8.64
CA ASP A 221 -19.34 19.82 -9.06
C ASP A 221 -19.15 19.50 -10.54
N THR A 222 -18.56 20.45 -11.26
CA THR A 222 -18.38 20.36 -12.70
C THR A 222 -17.07 20.97 -13.15
N VAL A 223 -16.54 20.51 -14.28
CA VAL A 223 -15.50 21.23 -15.03
C VAL A 223 -16.15 21.96 -16.18
N VAL A 224 -15.80 23.24 -16.36
CA VAL A 224 -16.05 23.95 -17.61
C VAL A 224 -14.79 23.92 -18.46
N ILE A 225 -14.88 23.25 -19.61
CA ILE A 225 -13.82 23.27 -20.60
C ILE A 225 -14.05 24.37 -21.63
N TYR A 226 -12.97 24.95 -22.13
CA TYR A 226 -12.94 25.83 -23.29
C TYR A 226 -12.00 25.23 -24.32
N THR A 227 -12.47 25.15 -25.56
CA THR A 227 -11.71 24.62 -26.69
C THR A 227 -11.06 25.74 -27.49
N SER A 228 -10.02 25.45 -28.26
CA SER A 228 -9.35 26.46 -29.10
C SER A 228 -10.25 27.03 -30.20
N SER A 229 -11.37 26.37 -30.48
CA SER A 229 -12.42 26.84 -31.37
C SER A 229 -13.35 27.91 -30.76
N GLY A 230 -13.20 28.19 -29.45
CA GLY A 230 -14.01 29.16 -28.70
C GLY A 230 -15.31 28.59 -28.12
N ASN A 231 -15.56 27.28 -28.26
CA ASN A 231 -16.70 26.60 -27.63
C ASN A 231 -16.37 26.28 -26.17
N SER A 232 -17.39 26.33 -25.30
CA SER A 232 -17.32 25.86 -23.93
C SER A 232 -18.34 24.76 -23.63
N TYR A 233 -17.97 23.84 -22.74
CA TYR A 233 -18.81 22.73 -22.31
C TYR A 233 -18.70 22.57 -20.80
N ASN A 234 -19.83 22.31 -20.15
CA ASN A 234 -19.85 21.93 -18.75
C ASN A 234 -19.90 20.39 -18.70
N ILE A 235 -18.97 19.79 -17.97
CA ILE A 235 -18.75 18.34 -17.88
C ILE A 235 -18.81 17.96 -16.40
N ALA A 236 -19.61 16.94 -16.09
CA ALA A 236 -19.64 16.39 -14.74
C ALA A 236 -18.28 15.74 -14.43
N ILE A 237 -17.84 15.91 -13.19
CA ILE A 237 -16.64 15.25 -12.68
C ILE A 237 -17.11 14.07 -11.85
N VAL A 238 -16.45 12.92 -12.02
CA VAL A 238 -16.58 11.82 -11.08
C VAL A 238 -15.46 11.95 -10.08
N THR A 239 -15.80 12.08 -8.81
CA THR A 239 -14.87 12.03 -7.69
C THR A 239 -14.83 10.63 -7.10
N GLN A 240 -13.75 10.27 -6.44
CA GLN A 240 -13.73 9.10 -5.56
C GLN A 240 -14.89 9.18 -4.54
N ASN A 241 -15.48 8.03 -4.17
CA ASN A 241 -16.50 8.01 -3.12
C ASN A 241 -15.86 8.32 -1.76
N ASN A 242 -16.26 9.45 -1.18
CA ASN A 242 -16.00 9.75 0.22
C ASN A 242 -17.22 9.29 1.00
N ALA A 243 -17.06 8.26 1.83
CA ALA A 243 -18.14 7.86 2.73
C ALA A 243 -18.63 9.10 3.50
N ALA A 244 -19.94 9.19 3.75
CA ALA A 244 -20.57 10.40 4.29
C ALA A 244 -19.81 10.99 5.51
N GLY A 245 -19.24 12.18 5.32
CA GLY A 245 -18.58 12.98 6.36
C GLY A 245 -17.06 12.82 6.49
N GLN A 246 -16.35 12.39 5.45
CA GLN A 246 -14.89 12.37 5.40
C GLN A 246 -14.30 13.73 4.95
N ASP A 247 -14.62 14.77 5.70
CA ASP A 247 -14.18 16.15 5.51
C ASP A 247 -12.64 16.24 5.46
N GLY A 248 -12.11 16.91 4.44
CA GLY A 248 -10.68 17.08 4.22
C GLY A 248 -10.02 15.96 3.41
N LEU A 249 -10.74 14.95 2.89
CA LEU A 249 -10.10 13.86 2.14
C LEU A 249 -9.42 14.38 0.86
N VAL A 250 -8.17 13.98 0.66
CA VAL A 250 -7.45 14.14 -0.61
C VAL A 250 -7.97 13.10 -1.60
N GLN A 251 -8.57 13.60 -2.67
CA GLN A 251 -9.36 12.85 -3.63
C GLN A 251 -8.79 12.92 -5.03
N GLU A 252 -9.14 11.90 -5.79
CA GLU A 252 -9.00 11.91 -7.24
C GLU A 252 -10.34 12.24 -7.90
N ALA A 253 -10.24 12.98 -9.00
CA ALA A 253 -11.34 13.34 -9.88
C ALA A 253 -11.00 12.97 -11.31
N THR A 254 -12.01 12.56 -12.07
CA THR A 254 -11.89 12.30 -13.51
C THR A 254 -13.11 12.77 -14.28
N ALA A 255 -12.88 13.38 -15.45
CA ALA A 255 -13.92 13.73 -16.40
C ALA A 255 -13.50 13.31 -17.82
N ALA A 256 -14.30 12.45 -18.46
CA ALA A 256 -14.09 12.06 -19.85
C ALA A 256 -14.37 13.23 -20.81
N ILE A 257 -13.46 13.47 -21.76
CA ILE A 257 -13.58 14.53 -22.76
C ILE A 257 -13.43 14.00 -24.18
N PRO A 258 -14.23 14.51 -25.15
CA PRO A 258 -14.07 14.12 -26.54
C PRO A 258 -12.69 14.50 -27.09
N PHE A 259 -12.03 13.58 -27.81
CA PHE A 259 -10.74 13.82 -28.46
C PHE A 259 -10.73 15.10 -29.31
N ALA A 260 -11.83 15.34 -30.04
CA ALA A 260 -11.98 16.51 -30.90
C ALA A 260 -12.03 17.86 -30.15
N SER A 261 -12.34 17.85 -28.85
CA SER A 261 -12.34 19.06 -28.01
C SER A 261 -10.91 19.53 -27.72
N VAL A 262 -9.96 18.61 -27.60
CA VAL A 262 -8.53 18.88 -27.38
C VAL A 262 -7.80 19.08 -28.72
N PHE A 263 -8.11 18.26 -29.72
CA PHE A 263 -7.47 18.26 -31.03
C PHE A 263 -8.46 18.59 -32.17
N PRO A 264 -9.00 19.82 -32.26
CA PRO A 264 -10.05 20.14 -33.23
C PRO A 264 -9.60 20.08 -34.69
N ASN A 265 -8.29 20.12 -34.95
CA ASN A 265 -7.72 20.11 -36.29
C ASN A 265 -6.95 18.81 -36.61
N TRP A 266 -7.12 17.74 -35.84
CA TRP A 266 -6.47 16.46 -36.11
C TRP A 266 -6.95 15.83 -37.44
N PRO A 267 -6.08 15.18 -38.24
CA PRO A 267 -4.63 15.03 -38.09
C PRO A 267 -3.83 16.16 -38.77
N THR A 268 -4.49 17.22 -39.25
CA THR A 268 -3.82 18.33 -39.96
C THR A 268 -2.97 19.21 -39.03
N SER A 269 -3.27 19.20 -37.74
CA SER A 269 -2.45 19.75 -36.66
C SER A 269 -2.29 18.69 -35.57
N THR A 270 -1.11 18.63 -34.97
CA THR A 270 -0.82 17.76 -33.82
C THR A 270 -0.83 18.52 -32.49
N GLN A 271 -1.27 19.78 -32.51
CA GLN A 271 -1.41 20.60 -31.33
C GLN A 271 -2.71 20.25 -30.59
N GLY A 272 -2.57 19.92 -29.31
CA GLY A 272 -3.64 19.82 -28.34
C GLY A 272 -3.76 21.13 -27.59
N TRP A 273 -5.00 21.60 -27.40
CA TRP A 273 -5.26 22.81 -26.64
C TRP A 273 -6.58 22.69 -25.88
N LEU A 274 -6.55 22.97 -24.59
CA LEU A 274 -7.74 23.00 -23.74
C LEU A 274 -7.52 23.93 -22.56
N ARG A 275 -8.51 24.74 -22.22
CA ARG A 275 -8.58 25.43 -20.92
C ARG A 275 -9.65 24.75 -20.07
N VAL A 276 -9.32 24.52 -18.82
CA VAL A 276 -10.12 23.80 -17.82
C VAL A 276 -10.34 24.74 -16.65
N ASP A 277 -11.61 25.04 -16.36
CA ASP A 277 -12.02 25.81 -15.19
C ASP A 277 -12.84 24.88 -14.29
N PHE A 278 -12.34 24.56 -13.09
CA PHE A 278 -13.11 23.78 -12.13
C PHE A 278 -14.25 24.64 -11.56
N GLN A 279 -15.41 24.03 -11.28
CA GLN A 279 -16.60 24.66 -10.69
C GLN A 279 -17.24 23.75 -9.62
N MET A 280 -16.79 23.91 -8.38
CA MET A 280 -17.33 23.36 -7.13
C MET A 280 -17.94 24.52 -6.30
N PRO A 281 -19.19 24.92 -6.58
CA PRO A 281 -19.82 26.10 -5.98
C PRO A 281 -20.31 25.87 -4.55
N SER A 282 -20.46 24.61 -4.14
CA SER A 282 -20.85 24.21 -2.79
C SER A 282 -19.66 24.17 -1.84
N GLU A 283 -18.45 23.97 -2.38
CA GLU A 283 -17.23 23.80 -1.58
C GLU A 283 -16.62 25.18 -1.17
N PRO A 284 -16.52 25.49 0.13
CA PRO A 284 -16.00 26.72 0.68
C PRO A 284 -14.47 26.73 0.69
N PHE A 285 -13.78 25.58 0.71
CA PHE A 285 -12.32 25.46 0.66
C PHE A 285 -11.85 24.24 -0.13
N THR A 286 -11.16 24.47 -1.26
CA THR A 286 -10.54 23.41 -2.07
C THR A 286 -9.06 23.71 -2.30
N ALA A 287 -8.20 22.70 -2.18
CA ALA A 287 -6.78 22.76 -2.57
C ALA A 287 -6.53 21.79 -3.72
N TYR A 288 -5.70 22.17 -4.70
CA TYR A 288 -5.37 21.32 -5.84
C TYR A 288 -3.87 21.03 -5.82
N ASP A 289 -3.50 19.76 -6.00
CA ASP A 289 -2.13 19.32 -6.18
C ASP A 289 -1.83 19.49 -7.68
N TYR A 290 -2.31 18.54 -8.50
CA TYR A 290 -2.26 18.67 -9.96
C TYR A 290 -3.58 18.45 -10.67
N ALA A 291 -3.62 18.93 -11.92
CA ALA A 291 -4.57 18.50 -12.92
C ALA A 291 -3.83 18.04 -14.18
N GLU A 292 -4.37 17.06 -14.88
CA GLU A 292 -3.78 16.54 -16.11
C GLU A 292 -4.80 16.26 -17.20
N ILE A 293 -4.32 16.29 -18.44
CA ILE A 293 -4.99 15.62 -19.56
C ILE A 293 -4.24 14.32 -19.83
N ALA A 294 -4.93 13.20 -19.72
CA ALA A 294 -4.35 11.87 -19.88
C ALA A 294 -5.20 10.93 -20.73
N ILE A 295 -4.63 9.77 -21.07
CA ILE A 295 -5.34 8.66 -21.74
C ILE A 295 -5.86 7.61 -20.76
N THR A 296 -5.48 7.71 -19.49
CA THR A 296 -5.91 6.83 -18.40
C THR A 296 -6.64 7.70 -17.37
N PRO A 297 -7.82 7.29 -16.91
CA PRO A 297 -8.51 7.99 -15.82
C PRO A 297 -7.75 7.80 -14.49
N LEU A 298 -7.90 8.71 -13.53
CA LEU A 298 -7.48 8.46 -12.15
C LEU A 298 -8.55 7.68 -11.39
N VAL A 299 -9.81 8.08 -11.59
CA VAL A 299 -10.97 7.38 -11.03
C VAL A 299 -11.51 6.42 -12.09
N GLU A 300 -11.29 5.13 -11.87
CA GLU A 300 -11.89 4.08 -12.68
C GLU A 300 -13.39 3.97 -12.37
N VAL A 301 -14.21 4.01 -13.42
CA VAL A 301 -15.67 3.88 -13.33
C VAL A 301 -16.15 2.77 -14.23
N GLY A 302 -17.28 2.19 -13.86
CA GLY A 302 -17.89 1.06 -14.54
C GLY A 302 -19.39 1.10 -14.42
N CYS A 303 -20.07 0.33 -15.24
CA CYS A 303 -21.52 0.30 -15.24
C CYS A 303 -22.01 -0.39 -13.96
N CYS A 304 -22.76 0.32 -13.13
CA CYS A 304 -23.43 -0.22 -11.98
C CYS A 304 -24.88 -0.59 -12.33
N CYS A 305 -25.30 -1.81 -11.97
CA CYS A 305 -26.69 -2.27 -12.11
C CYS A 305 -27.39 -2.26 -10.75
N VAL A 306 -28.43 -1.45 -10.60
CA VAL A 306 -29.22 -1.34 -9.35
C VAL A 306 -30.66 -1.77 -9.60
N GLU A 307 -31.18 -2.66 -8.74
CA GLU A 307 -32.58 -3.09 -8.78
C GLU A 307 -33.49 -1.99 -8.20
N ASP A 308 -34.51 -1.60 -8.96
CA ASP A 308 -35.53 -0.66 -8.51
C ASP A 308 -36.55 -1.34 -7.58
N ALA A 309 -37.31 -0.54 -6.84
CA ALA A 309 -38.32 -1.06 -5.89
C ALA A 309 -39.49 -1.83 -6.53
N ALA A 310 -39.58 -1.85 -7.87
CA ALA A 310 -40.56 -2.61 -8.65
C ALA A 310 -39.98 -3.90 -9.28
N GLY A 311 -38.69 -4.20 -9.05
CA GLY A 311 -37.98 -5.35 -9.62
C GLY A 311 -37.49 -5.12 -11.06
N GLY A 312 -37.40 -3.86 -11.50
CA GLY A 312 -36.73 -3.46 -12.73
C GLY A 312 -35.25 -3.12 -12.48
N TRP A 313 -34.43 -3.10 -13.52
CA TRP A 313 -33.01 -2.75 -13.41
C TRP A 313 -32.74 -1.37 -13.98
N THR A 314 -31.96 -0.58 -13.25
CA THR A 314 -31.42 0.70 -13.71
C THR A 314 -29.90 0.63 -13.79
N THR A 315 -29.32 1.29 -14.78
CA THR A 315 -27.87 1.30 -14.99
C THR A 315 -27.33 2.72 -14.99
N THR A 316 -26.20 2.92 -14.33
CA THR A 316 -25.50 4.21 -14.26
C THR A 316 -24.01 3.96 -14.06
N GLU A 317 -23.17 4.72 -14.75
CA GLU A 317 -21.72 4.65 -14.56
C GLU A 317 -21.35 5.36 -13.25
N MET A 318 -20.64 4.66 -12.38
CA MET A 318 -20.17 5.15 -11.08
C MET A 318 -18.96 4.32 -10.64
N THR A 319 -18.38 4.61 -9.47
CA THR A 319 -17.30 3.79 -8.91
C THR A 319 -17.84 2.45 -8.37
N GLU A 320 -16.97 1.46 -8.19
CA GLU A 320 -17.33 0.19 -7.54
C GLU A 320 -17.96 0.42 -6.16
N ILE A 321 -17.36 1.29 -5.36
CA ILE A 321 -17.80 1.60 -4.00
C ILE A 321 -19.19 2.26 -4.00
N ASP A 322 -19.45 3.20 -4.92
CA ASP A 322 -20.79 3.79 -5.08
C ASP A 322 -21.83 2.74 -5.46
N CYS A 323 -21.43 1.80 -6.33
CA CYS A 323 -22.31 0.74 -6.75
C CYS A 323 -22.69 -0.17 -5.58
N GLU A 324 -21.70 -0.58 -4.78
CA GLU A 324 -21.92 -1.37 -3.57
C GLU A 324 -22.77 -0.64 -2.53
N ALA A 325 -22.57 0.67 -2.37
CA ALA A 325 -23.35 1.50 -1.44
C ALA A 325 -24.84 1.55 -1.81
N LEU A 326 -25.16 1.45 -3.11
CA LEU A 326 -26.53 1.33 -3.61
C LEU A 326 -27.08 -0.12 -3.56
N GLY A 327 -26.28 -1.09 -3.13
CA GLY A 327 -26.60 -2.51 -3.23
C GLY A 327 -26.67 -3.02 -4.67
N GLY A 328 -25.98 -2.32 -5.58
CA GLY A 328 -25.88 -2.67 -6.99
C GLY A 328 -24.76 -3.68 -7.26
N ILE A 329 -24.74 -4.18 -8.50
CA ILE A 329 -23.72 -5.11 -9.00
C ILE A 329 -22.84 -4.36 -10.00
N TYR A 330 -21.56 -4.23 -9.67
CA TYR A 330 -20.58 -3.53 -10.48
C TYR A 330 -20.05 -4.42 -11.60
N GLN A 331 -20.07 -3.94 -12.84
CA GLN A 331 -19.69 -4.74 -14.02
C GLN A 331 -18.18 -4.69 -14.32
N GLY A 332 -17.40 -3.99 -13.50
CA GLY A 332 -15.96 -3.79 -13.67
C GLY A 332 -15.60 -2.48 -14.36
N ASP A 333 -14.35 -2.08 -14.18
CA ASP A 333 -13.80 -0.81 -14.65
C ASP A 333 -13.82 -0.69 -16.19
N GLY A 334 -14.16 0.49 -16.69
CA GLY A 334 -14.22 0.82 -18.12
C GLY A 334 -15.40 0.20 -18.87
N VAL A 335 -16.29 -0.53 -18.20
CA VAL A 335 -17.51 -1.09 -18.80
C VAL A 335 -18.60 -0.01 -18.85
N GLY A 336 -18.93 0.49 -20.05
CA GLY A 336 -19.94 1.54 -20.20
C GLY A 336 -21.41 1.08 -20.18
N CYS A 337 -22.35 1.97 -19.83
CA CYS A 337 -23.78 1.65 -19.71
C CYS A 337 -24.61 1.75 -21.01
N ASP A 338 -23.99 2.03 -22.16
CA ASP A 338 -24.68 2.30 -23.44
C ASP A 338 -25.24 1.06 -24.18
N GLY A 339 -25.09 -0.15 -23.62
CA GLY A 339 -25.58 -1.41 -24.20
C GLY A 339 -26.99 -1.82 -23.73
N PRO A 340 -27.63 -2.86 -24.35
CA PRO A 340 -28.76 -3.54 -23.73
C PRO A 340 -28.26 -4.20 -22.45
N THR A 341 -28.40 -3.47 -21.34
CA THR A 341 -27.86 -3.85 -20.05
C THR A 341 -28.99 -4.30 -19.11
N PRO A 342 -28.75 -5.37 -18.33
CA PRO A 342 -27.53 -6.17 -18.30
C PRO A 342 -27.43 -7.12 -19.52
N PRO A 343 -26.21 -7.52 -19.94
CA PRO A 343 -26.03 -8.44 -21.07
C PRO A 343 -26.83 -9.72 -20.81
N MET A 344 -27.61 -10.13 -21.82
CA MET A 344 -28.42 -11.34 -21.75
C MET A 344 -27.68 -12.54 -22.37
N GLY A 345 -27.79 -13.69 -21.74
CA GLY A 345 -27.06 -14.88 -22.11
C GLY A 345 -27.53 -16.11 -21.34
N ALA A 346 -26.94 -17.25 -21.66
CA ALA A 346 -27.21 -18.49 -20.97
C ALA A 346 -26.50 -18.48 -19.61
N CYS A 347 -27.25 -18.70 -18.55
CA CYS A 347 -26.74 -18.94 -17.21
C CYS A 347 -26.80 -20.43 -16.92
N CYS A 348 -25.65 -21.11 -16.95
CA CYS A 348 -25.58 -22.52 -16.62
C CYS A 348 -25.41 -22.68 -15.10
N THR A 349 -26.42 -23.25 -14.43
CA THR A 349 -26.32 -23.68 -13.03
C THR A 349 -26.10 -25.19 -12.96
N ASP A 350 -25.93 -25.71 -11.74
CA ASP A 350 -25.79 -27.14 -11.45
C ASP A 350 -26.99 -28.02 -11.84
N ILE A 351 -28.16 -27.41 -12.08
CA ILE A 351 -29.42 -28.15 -12.29
C ILE A 351 -30.10 -27.74 -13.60
N ASP A 352 -29.92 -26.51 -14.05
CA ASP A 352 -30.63 -25.99 -15.22
C ASP A 352 -29.85 -24.86 -15.92
N CYS A 353 -30.21 -24.59 -17.17
CA CYS A 353 -29.79 -23.38 -17.88
C CYS A 353 -30.93 -22.39 -17.97
N GLN A 354 -30.68 -21.14 -17.59
CA GLN A 354 -31.66 -20.06 -17.75
C GLN A 354 -31.11 -18.97 -18.66
N TYR A 355 -31.91 -18.53 -19.65
CA TYR A 355 -31.54 -17.36 -20.46
C TYR A 355 -31.91 -16.11 -19.67
N THR A 356 -30.94 -15.51 -19.02
CA THR A 356 -31.14 -14.42 -18.06
C THR A 356 -30.04 -13.37 -18.22
N SER A 357 -30.09 -12.33 -17.40
CA SER A 357 -29.05 -11.32 -17.34
C SER A 357 -27.79 -11.87 -16.63
N GLU A 358 -26.60 -11.34 -16.95
CA GLU A 358 -25.36 -11.70 -16.25
C GLU A 358 -25.48 -11.52 -14.73
N CYS A 359 -26.10 -10.42 -14.31
CA CYS A 359 -26.35 -10.09 -12.91
C CYS A 359 -27.24 -11.15 -12.22
N ASP A 360 -28.35 -11.55 -12.84
CA ASP A 360 -29.20 -12.61 -12.29
C ASP A 360 -28.45 -13.96 -12.23
N CYS A 361 -27.55 -14.19 -13.20
CA CYS A 361 -26.78 -15.42 -13.25
C CYS A 361 -25.81 -15.54 -12.07
N GLU A 362 -25.10 -14.46 -11.76
CA GLU A 362 -24.17 -14.39 -10.65
C GLU A 362 -24.88 -14.57 -9.30
N VAL A 363 -26.05 -13.94 -9.11
CA VAL A 363 -26.88 -14.14 -7.90
C VAL A 363 -27.31 -15.60 -7.76
N THR A 364 -27.59 -16.30 -8.87
CA THR A 364 -27.91 -17.73 -8.86
C THR A 364 -26.68 -18.65 -8.74
N GLY A 365 -25.46 -18.11 -8.71
CA GLY A 365 -24.21 -18.86 -8.66
C GLY A 365 -23.93 -19.67 -9.94
N GLY A 366 -24.50 -19.24 -11.08
CA GLY A 366 -24.32 -19.90 -12.37
C GLY A 366 -23.15 -19.33 -13.17
N MET A 367 -22.70 -20.08 -14.18
CA MET A 367 -21.70 -19.63 -15.16
C MET A 367 -22.40 -18.98 -16.35
N PHE A 368 -22.09 -17.71 -16.61
CA PHE A 368 -22.74 -16.91 -17.64
C PHE A 368 -22.02 -17.00 -19.00
N TYR A 369 -22.81 -17.13 -20.08
CA TYR A 369 -22.35 -17.15 -21.46
C TYR A 369 -23.05 -16.04 -22.25
N ALA A 370 -22.40 -14.88 -22.32
CA ALA A 370 -22.93 -13.66 -22.94
C ALA A 370 -23.40 -13.89 -24.39
N GLY A 371 -24.66 -13.53 -24.67
CA GLY A 371 -25.26 -13.63 -26.01
C GLY A 371 -25.53 -15.04 -26.53
N VAL A 372 -25.22 -16.08 -25.74
CA VAL A 372 -25.45 -17.48 -26.12
C VAL A 372 -26.80 -17.95 -25.60
N SER A 373 -27.55 -18.71 -26.39
CA SER A 373 -28.81 -19.30 -25.94
C SER A 373 -28.54 -20.54 -25.07
N CYS A 374 -29.46 -20.92 -24.19
CA CYS A 374 -29.31 -22.15 -23.41
C CYS A 374 -29.20 -23.43 -24.25
N GLU A 375 -29.75 -23.43 -25.47
CA GLU A 375 -29.65 -24.55 -26.40
C GLU A 375 -28.25 -24.68 -27.02
N ASP A 376 -27.55 -23.55 -27.17
CA ASP A 376 -26.22 -23.47 -27.78
C ASP A 376 -25.07 -23.43 -26.76
N ALA A 377 -25.36 -23.07 -25.50
CA ALA A 377 -24.36 -22.95 -24.44
C ALA A 377 -23.74 -24.29 -24.04
N GLY A 378 -24.42 -25.40 -24.33
CA GLY A 378 -23.92 -26.74 -24.00
C GLY A 378 -23.74 -26.95 -22.51
N CYS A 379 -24.65 -26.42 -21.68
CA CYS A 379 -24.62 -26.60 -20.22
C CYS A 379 -24.67 -28.09 -19.88
N ASN A 380 -23.51 -28.66 -19.54
CA ASN A 380 -23.42 -30.06 -19.17
C ASN A 380 -23.70 -30.17 -17.67
N THR A 381 -24.92 -30.54 -17.30
CA THR A 381 -25.36 -30.62 -15.89
C THR A 381 -24.89 -31.88 -15.18
N GLU A 382 -24.07 -32.70 -15.86
CA GLU A 382 -23.44 -33.90 -15.32
C GLU A 382 -21.92 -33.79 -15.40
N GLY A 383 -21.27 -34.43 -14.45
CA GLY A 383 -19.83 -34.40 -14.24
C GLY A 383 -19.40 -35.62 -13.45
N CYS A 384 -18.10 -35.85 -13.37
CA CYS A 384 -17.60 -37.02 -12.67
C CYS A 384 -17.74 -36.88 -11.16
N CYS A 385 -18.50 -37.78 -10.54
CA CYS A 385 -18.59 -37.95 -9.10
C CYS A 385 -17.72 -39.11 -8.64
N CYS A 386 -16.92 -38.86 -7.61
CA CYS A 386 -16.10 -39.85 -6.93
C CYS A 386 -16.66 -40.11 -5.54
N TYR A 387 -17.24 -41.28 -5.31
CA TYR A 387 -17.94 -41.58 -4.05
C TYR A 387 -17.48 -42.90 -3.46
N GLN A 388 -17.61 -43.04 -2.15
CA GLN A 388 -17.36 -44.31 -1.46
C GLN A 388 -18.64 -45.13 -1.46
N ASP A 389 -18.60 -46.31 -2.07
CA ASP A 389 -19.69 -47.27 -1.97
C ASP A 389 -19.82 -47.73 -0.49
N PRO A 390 -20.95 -47.47 0.17
CA PRO A 390 -21.13 -47.76 1.59
C PRO A 390 -21.16 -49.27 1.88
N ASP A 391 -21.46 -50.13 0.90
CA ASP A 391 -21.54 -51.58 1.10
C ASP A 391 -20.16 -52.25 1.00
N SER A 392 -19.31 -51.77 0.09
CA SER A 392 -17.96 -52.33 -0.15
C SER A 392 -16.83 -51.55 0.52
N GLY A 393 -17.07 -50.29 0.88
CA GLY A 393 -16.04 -49.35 1.37
C GLY A 393 -15.07 -48.89 0.29
N MET A 394 -15.26 -49.30 -0.97
CA MET A 394 -14.40 -48.94 -2.10
C MET A 394 -14.89 -47.65 -2.77
N TRP A 395 -13.97 -46.92 -3.40
CA TRP A 395 -14.27 -45.67 -4.11
C TRP A 395 -14.51 -45.93 -5.61
N TRP A 396 -15.57 -45.33 -6.15
CA TRP A 396 -16.02 -45.48 -7.54
C TRP A 396 -16.23 -44.13 -8.22
N TYR A 397 -16.08 -44.12 -9.55
CA TYR A 397 -16.44 -43.00 -10.40
C TYR A 397 -17.82 -43.19 -11.04
N GLN A 398 -18.61 -42.12 -11.11
CA GLN A 398 -19.91 -42.11 -11.81
C GLN A 398 -20.19 -40.73 -12.42
N MET A 399 -20.62 -40.70 -13.69
CA MET A 399 -21.20 -39.50 -14.28
C MET A 399 -22.59 -39.24 -13.68
N THR A 400 -22.77 -38.08 -13.08
CA THR A 400 -24.03 -37.69 -12.43
C THR A 400 -24.08 -36.17 -12.22
N SER A 401 -25.20 -35.61 -11.77
CA SER A 401 -25.27 -34.21 -11.31
C SER A 401 -24.59 -34.01 -9.94
N SER A 402 -24.19 -32.76 -9.65
CA SER A 402 -23.61 -32.37 -8.35
C SER A 402 -24.51 -32.73 -7.17
N SER A 403 -25.82 -32.51 -7.31
CA SER A 403 -26.82 -32.80 -6.27
C SER A 403 -26.93 -34.28 -5.92
N LEU A 404 -26.83 -35.18 -6.92
CA LEU A 404 -26.84 -36.61 -6.67
C LEU A 404 -25.47 -37.09 -6.17
N CYS A 405 -24.37 -36.46 -6.60
CA CYS A 405 -23.05 -36.72 -6.05
C CYS A 405 -22.98 -36.41 -4.54
N ALA A 406 -23.55 -35.28 -4.11
CA ALA A 406 -23.66 -34.92 -2.70
C ALA A 406 -24.50 -35.92 -1.91
N GLN A 407 -25.58 -36.46 -2.48
CA GLN A 407 -26.39 -37.52 -1.84
C GLN A 407 -25.62 -38.83 -1.67
N LEU A 408 -24.64 -39.10 -2.53
CA LEU A 408 -23.73 -40.25 -2.41
C LEU A 408 -22.58 -40.00 -1.42
N ASN A 409 -22.55 -38.83 -0.75
CA ASN A 409 -21.38 -38.35 -0.01
C ASN A 409 -20.09 -38.39 -0.86
N GLY A 410 -20.22 -38.10 -2.16
CA GLY A 410 -19.12 -38.09 -3.12
C GLY A 410 -18.55 -36.70 -3.35
N TYR A 411 -17.37 -36.69 -3.98
CA TYR A 411 -16.66 -35.49 -4.44
C TYR A 411 -16.96 -35.28 -5.93
N TYR A 412 -17.48 -34.11 -6.27
CA TYR A 412 -17.88 -33.77 -7.63
C TYR A 412 -16.76 -33.00 -8.34
N ALA A 413 -16.23 -33.54 -9.44
CA ALA A 413 -15.11 -32.93 -10.18
C ALA A 413 -15.52 -31.70 -11.01
N GLY A 414 -16.82 -31.39 -11.06
CA GLY A 414 -17.38 -30.28 -11.83
C GLY A 414 -18.11 -30.74 -13.10
N ASN A 415 -18.98 -29.86 -13.57
CA ASN A 415 -19.79 -30.05 -14.77
C ASN A 415 -18.92 -30.26 -16.02
N GLY A 416 -19.24 -31.26 -16.83
CA GLY A 416 -18.51 -31.60 -18.06
C GLY A 416 -17.17 -32.33 -17.90
N VAL A 417 -16.73 -32.59 -16.66
CA VAL A 417 -15.54 -33.42 -16.40
C VAL A 417 -15.90 -34.89 -16.55
N GLU A 418 -15.26 -35.60 -17.49
CA GLU A 418 -15.48 -37.04 -17.70
C GLU A 418 -14.75 -37.91 -16.67
N CYS A 419 -15.36 -39.04 -16.30
CA CYS A 419 -14.72 -40.03 -15.44
C CYS A 419 -13.65 -40.84 -16.18
N THR A 420 -12.44 -40.88 -15.64
CA THR A 420 -11.29 -41.61 -16.20
C THR A 420 -11.14 -42.99 -15.58
N GLY A 421 -12.09 -43.88 -15.88
CA GLY A 421 -12.11 -45.27 -15.40
C GLY A 421 -13.29 -45.57 -14.46
N GLU A 422 -13.41 -46.83 -14.02
CA GLU A 422 -14.50 -47.27 -13.13
C GLU A 422 -14.06 -47.29 -11.65
N GLU A 423 -12.82 -47.69 -11.36
CA GLU A 423 -12.26 -47.79 -10.00
C GLU A 423 -11.35 -46.60 -9.68
N VAL A 424 -11.46 -46.06 -8.46
CA VAL A 424 -10.67 -44.91 -8.00
C VAL A 424 -9.35 -45.40 -7.37
N PRO A 425 -8.18 -44.92 -7.83
CA PRO A 425 -6.90 -45.29 -7.22
C PRO A 425 -6.78 -44.86 -5.75
N MET A 426 -6.26 -45.76 -4.91
CA MET A 426 -5.88 -45.50 -3.52
C MET A 426 -4.36 -45.24 -3.45
N GLY A 427 -3.93 -44.38 -2.52
CA GLY A 427 -2.53 -44.04 -2.35
C GLY A 427 -2.28 -42.98 -1.28
N ALA A 428 -1.02 -42.59 -1.11
CA ALA A 428 -0.63 -41.57 -0.16
C ALA A 428 -0.92 -40.17 -0.70
N CYS A 429 -1.53 -39.32 0.11
CA CYS A 429 -1.75 -37.92 -0.19
C CYS A 429 -0.85 -37.04 0.66
N CYS A 430 -0.05 -36.18 0.00
CA CYS A 430 0.83 -35.24 0.66
C CYS A 430 0.29 -33.81 0.59
N LEU A 431 0.09 -33.19 1.75
CA LEU A 431 -0.38 -31.81 1.88
C LEU A 431 0.79 -30.92 2.27
N ILE A 432 1.22 -30.00 1.41
CA ILE A 432 2.37 -29.10 1.67
C ILE A 432 1.85 -27.69 1.93
N ASN A 433 2.09 -27.14 3.12
CA ASN A 433 1.64 -25.80 3.50
C ASN A 433 2.73 -24.75 3.31
N GLY A 434 3.07 -24.38 2.07
CA GLY A 434 3.85 -23.17 1.71
C GLY A 434 5.27 -22.99 2.27
N GLU A 435 5.67 -23.73 3.30
CA GLU A 435 6.84 -23.50 4.17
C GLU A 435 7.64 -24.80 4.40
N ALA A 436 7.71 -25.67 3.38
CA ALA A 436 8.48 -26.93 3.37
C ALA A 436 8.04 -28.03 4.36
N GLU A 437 6.89 -27.87 5.01
CA GLU A 437 6.29 -28.87 5.91
C GLU A 437 5.10 -29.58 5.27
N GLY A 438 5.09 -30.92 5.33
CA GLY A 438 4.09 -31.79 4.68
C GLY A 438 3.39 -32.76 5.63
N TRP A 439 2.06 -32.86 5.55
CA TRP A 439 1.28 -33.91 6.23
C TRP A 439 0.87 -35.00 5.23
N CYS A 440 1.10 -36.28 5.55
CA CYS A 440 0.72 -37.41 4.71
C CYS A 440 -0.46 -38.21 5.29
N ILE A 441 -1.41 -38.58 4.42
CA ILE A 441 -2.52 -39.49 4.73
C ILE A 441 -2.84 -40.45 3.57
N ASP A 442 -3.06 -41.73 3.85
CA ASP A 442 -3.51 -42.71 2.84
C ASP A 442 -4.99 -42.49 2.51
N THR A 443 -5.29 -42.15 1.26
CA THR A 443 -6.63 -41.75 0.82
C THR A 443 -6.83 -41.97 -0.68
N SER A 444 -8.00 -41.62 -1.23
CA SER A 444 -8.26 -41.68 -2.67
C SER A 444 -7.69 -40.44 -3.37
N ILE A 445 -7.38 -40.56 -4.66
CA ILE A 445 -6.92 -39.41 -5.47
C ILE A 445 -7.89 -38.22 -5.38
N CYS A 446 -9.19 -38.47 -5.43
CA CYS A 446 -10.21 -37.42 -5.38
C CYS A 446 -10.19 -36.63 -4.07
N ARG A 447 -9.98 -37.33 -2.95
CA ARG A 447 -9.92 -36.70 -1.63
C ARG A 447 -8.58 -36.00 -1.41
N CYS A 448 -7.53 -36.45 -2.11
CA CYS A 448 -6.26 -35.75 -2.11
C CYS A 448 -6.33 -34.43 -2.89
N ASP A 449 -6.96 -34.45 -4.08
CA ASP A 449 -7.14 -33.28 -4.92
C ASP A 449 -7.99 -32.20 -4.22
N ASP A 450 -9.06 -32.61 -3.53
CA ASP A 450 -9.90 -31.71 -2.71
C ASP A 450 -9.10 -30.98 -1.61
N TRP A 451 -8.13 -31.68 -1.03
CA TRP A 451 -7.23 -31.10 -0.02
C TRP A 451 -6.06 -30.32 -0.64
N GLY A 452 -5.98 -30.19 -1.97
CA GLY A 452 -4.88 -29.54 -2.67
C GLY A 452 -3.55 -30.29 -2.54
N GLY A 453 -3.60 -31.60 -2.28
CA GLY A 453 -2.42 -32.43 -2.05
C GLY A 453 -1.79 -33.02 -3.31
N VAL A 454 -0.56 -33.50 -3.16
CA VAL A 454 0.13 -34.31 -4.18
C VAL A 454 -0.14 -35.78 -3.92
N PHE A 455 -0.81 -36.45 -4.86
CA PHE A 455 -1.18 -37.85 -4.75
C PHE A 455 -0.13 -38.82 -5.31
N PHE A 456 0.18 -39.87 -4.55
CA PHE A 456 1.09 -40.94 -4.90
C PHE A 456 0.34 -42.26 -5.08
N ALA A 457 -0.06 -42.54 -6.32
CA ALA A 457 -0.89 -43.71 -6.64
C ALA A 457 -0.23 -45.05 -6.23
N ASN A 458 -0.98 -45.88 -5.50
CA ASN A 458 -0.58 -47.19 -4.98
C ASN A 458 0.63 -47.19 -4.03
N LEU A 459 1.01 -46.04 -3.47
CA LEU A 459 2.01 -45.94 -2.40
C LEU A 459 1.33 -45.60 -1.06
N HIS A 460 1.97 -45.92 0.05
CA HIS A 460 1.51 -45.57 1.40
C HIS A 460 2.41 -44.52 2.04
N CYS A 461 1.91 -43.80 3.04
CA CYS A 461 2.66 -42.73 3.71
C CYS A 461 3.94 -43.19 4.41
N ASP A 462 4.08 -44.48 4.70
CA ASP A 462 5.27 -45.09 5.30
C ASP A 462 6.30 -45.57 4.28
N ASP A 463 6.01 -45.48 2.97
CA ASP A 463 6.96 -45.82 1.93
C ASP A 463 8.10 -44.77 1.84
N ASP A 464 9.35 -45.23 1.77
CA ASP A 464 10.55 -44.37 1.72
C ASP A 464 10.47 -43.29 0.62
N ILE A 465 9.86 -43.62 -0.53
CA ILE A 465 9.68 -42.71 -1.68
C ILE A 465 8.73 -41.56 -1.35
N VAL A 466 7.73 -41.82 -0.50
CA VAL A 466 6.74 -40.82 -0.06
C VAL A 466 7.33 -39.96 1.05
N LEU A 467 8.07 -40.56 1.99
CA LEU A 467 8.75 -39.84 3.07
C LEU A 467 9.79 -38.83 2.57
N GLU A 468 10.49 -39.12 1.47
CA GLU A 468 11.44 -38.18 0.84
C GLU A 468 10.75 -36.96 0.22
N LYS A 469 9.53 -37.14 -0.30
CA LYS A 469 8.80 -36.13 -1.08
C LYS A 469 7.72 -35.40 -0.28
N CYS A 470 7.33 -35.96 0.85
CA CYS A 470 6.40 -35.42 1.81
C CYS A 470 7.08 -35.34 3.19
N PRO A 471 8.00 -34.39 3.38
CA PRO A 471 8.72 -34.28 4.64
C PRO A 471 7.72 -33.95 5.76
N PRO A 472 7.69 -34.69 6.88
CA PRO A 472 6.86 -34.33 8.03
C PRO A 472 7.22 -32.92 8.51
N PRO A 473 6.29 -32.18 9.17
CA PRO A 473 6.60 -30.87 9.75
C PRO A 473 7.87 -30.96 10.58
N GLY A 474 8.74 -29.95 10.48
CA GLY A 474 10.01 -29.94 11.19
C GLY A 474 9.72 -30.13 12.67
N GLU A 475 10.36 -31.11 13.32
CA GLU A 475 10.07 -31.34 14.73
C GLU A 475 10.40 -30.07 15.50
N ASN A 476 9.43 -29.56 16.27
CA ASN A 476 9.69 -28.50 17.24
C ASN A 476 10.91 -28.87 18.08
N GLY A 477 11.70 -27.86 18.40
CA GLY A 477 12.91 -27.98 19.19
C GLY A 477 12.98 -26.83 20.20
N ALA A 478 13.78 -27.03 21.23
CA ALA A 478 14.01 -26.02 22.25
C ALA A 478 14.82 -24.84 21.66
N CYS A 479 14.31 -23.64 21.87
CA CYS A 479 14.95 -22.38 21.54
C CYS A 479 15.21 -21.58 22.83
N CYS A 480 16.49 -21.35 23.15
CA CYS A 480 16.86 -20.47 24.26
C CYS A 480 16.98 -19.02 23.76
N PHE A 481 16.28 -18.06 24.37
CA PHE A 481 16.32 -16.65 23.95
C PHE A 481 16.25 -15.68 25.15
N ILE A 482 16.57 -14.40 24.92
CA ILE A 482 16.44 -13.35 25.94
C ILE A 482 15.06 -12.72 25.84
N ASN A 483 14.28 -12.83 26.91
CA ASN A 483 13.04 -12.09 27.04
C ASN A 483 13.36 -10.61 27.32
N GLN A 484 12.96 -9.70 26.42
CA GLN A 484 13.31 -8.27 26.51
C GLN A 484 12.59 -7.55 27.66
N ASP A 485 11.41 -8.03 28.07
CA ASP A 485 10.63 -7.43 29.14
C ASP A 485 11.20 -7.80 30.52
N THR A 486 11.75 -9.01 30.65
CA THR A 486 12.29 -9.52 31.92
C THR A 486 13.81 -9.50 32.00
N GLY A 487 14.50 -9.32 30.87
CA GLY A 487 15.95 -9.42 30.75
C GLY A 487 16.53 -10.81 31.07
N CYS A 488 15.67 -11.83 31.17
CA CYS A 488 16.04 -13.19 31.56
C CYS A 488 16.02 -14.14 30.36
N PHE A 489 16.85 -15.19 30.41
CA PHE A 489 16.83 -16.24 29.40
C PHE A 489 15.68 -17.21 29.64
N GLU A 490 14.82 -17.35 28.64
CA GLU A 490 13.67 -18.27 28.62
C GLU A 490 13.87 -19.35 27.54
N CYS A 491 13.05 -20.39 27.61
CA CYS A 491 13.02 -21.47 26.63
C CYS A 491 11.61 -21.62 26.06
N VAL A 492 11.52 -21.75 24.75
CA VAL A 492 10.28 -22.09 24.04
C VAL A 492 10.53 -23.24 23.06
N GLU A 493 9.55 -24.12 22.88
CA GLU A 493 9.58 -25.16 21.85
C GLU A 493 8.94 -24.58 20.58
N THR A 494 9.76 -24.35 19.55
CA THR A 494 9.35 -23.71 18.28
C THR A 494 10.14 -24.31 17.12
N THR A 495 10.00 -23.79 15.90
CA THR A 495 10.80 -24.19 14.73
C THR A 495 12.16 -23.50 14.69
N GLU A 496 13.14 -24.06 13.97
CA GLU A 496 14.47 -23.45 13.80
C GLU A 496 14.39 -22.03 13.21
N LEU A 497 13.48 -21.83 12.26
CA LEU A 497 13.28 -20.54 11.59
C LEU A 497 12.69 -19.49 12.55
N SER A 498 11.66 -19.87 13.31
CA SER A 498 11.07 -18.99 14.33
C SER A 498 12.09 -18.68 15.42
N CYS A 499 12.89 -19.66 15.85
CA CYS A 499 13.98 -19.44 16.80
C CYS A 499 15.00 -18.39 16.32
N ALA A 500 15.28 -18.34 15.01
CA ALA A 500 16.24 -17.40 14.44
C ALA A 500 15.66 -15.99 14.20
N ASN A 501 14.37 -15.90 13.83
CA ASN A 501 13.76 -14.67 13.35
C ASN A 501 12.90 -13.95 14.38
N ASP A 502 12.17 -14.70 15.21
CA ASP A 502 11.14 -14.14 16.09
C ASP A 502 11.66 -13.85 17.50
N PHE A 503 12.80 -14.46 17.86
CA PHE A 503 13.37 -14.38 19.20
C PHE A 503 14.75 -13.68 19.19
N PRO A 504 14.88 -12.52 19.84
CA PRO A 504 16.15 -11.80 19.95
C PRO A 504 17.25 -12.67 20.59
N PHE A 505 18.34 -12.87 19.86
CA PHE A 505 19.46 -13.75 20.25
C PHE A 505 19.06 -15.22 20.48
N GLY A 506 18.04 -15.72 19.78
CA GLY A 506 17.63 -17.12 19.83
C GLY A 506 18.79 -18.09 19.52
N GLN A 507 18.91 -19.14 20.33
CA GLN A 507 19.88 -20.21 20.21
C GLN A 507 19.15 -21.55 20.08
N TRP A 508 19.13 -22.07 18.85
CA TRP A 508 18.51 -23.34 18.53
C TRP A 508 19.27 -24.52 19.14
N GLN A 509 18.55 -25.44 19.79
CA GLN A 509 19.15 -26.63 20.43
C GLN A 509 19.01 -27.92 19.61
N GLY A 510 18.39 -27.84 18.43
CA GLY A 510 18.20 -28.96 17.51
C GLY A 510 16.76 -29.46 17.45
N SER A 511 16.41 -30.06 16.31
CA SER A 511 15.10 -30.68 16.05
C SER A 511 14.77 -31.74 17.11
N GLY A 512 13.54 -31.72 17.64
CA GLY A 512 13.03 -32.72 18.60
C GLY A 512 13.54 -32.57 20.04
N SER A 513 14.31 -31.51 20.33
CA SER A 513 14.73 -31.19 21.70
C SER A 513 13.62 -30.51 22.50
N LEU A 514 13.51 -30.82 23.80
CA LEU A 514 12.48 -30.25 24.67
C LEU A 514 13.07 -29.24 25.63
N CYS A 515 12.32 -28.19 26.00
CA CYS A 515 12.76 -27.22 27.00
C CYS A 515 12.94 -27.84 28.39
N SER A 516 12.37 -29.02 28.61
CA SER A 516 12.53 -29.82 29.83
C SER A 516 13.77 -30.72 29.83
N ASP A 517 14.53 -30.78 28.73
CA ASP A 517 15.68 -31.67 28.65
C ASP A 517 16.78 -31.23 29.63
N PRO A 518 17.33 -32.15 30.44
CA PRO A 518 18.26 -31.82 31.52
C PRO A 518 19.60 -31.27 31.01
N ASP A 519 19.95 -31.54 29.75
CA ASP A 519 21.17 -31.06 29.10
C ASP A 519 20.98 -29.67 28.45
N ILE A 520 19.75 -29.15 28.40
CA ILE A 520 19.40 -27.82 27.87
C ILE A 520 19.12 -26.88 29.04
N THR A 521 20.10 -26.04 29.38
CA THR A 521 19.95 -25.04 30.45
C THR A 521 19.92 -23.62 29.87
N CYS A 522 18.72 -23.13 29.57
CA CYS A 522 18.54 -21.74 29.13
C CYS A 522 18.65 -20.74 30.32
N CYS A 523 18.19 -21.11 31.53
CA CYS A 523 18.31 -20.26 32.71
C CYS A 523 19.70 -20.34 33.35
N ARG A 524 20.59 -19.39 33.01
CA ARG A 524 21.83 -19.19 33.77
C ARG A 524 21.60 -18.13 34.84
N THR A 525 21.77 -18.47 36.12
CA THR A 525 21.65 -17.50 37.21
C THR A 525 22.75 -16.46 37.10
N PHE A 526 22.39 -15.18 36.99
CA PHE A 526 23.32 -14.07 37.18
C PHE A 526 23.62 -13.88 38.67
N GLY A 527 24.75 -13.25 38.96
CA GLY A 527 25.29 -13.16 40.30
C GLY A 527 26.61 -12.42 40.32
N ALA A 528 27.06 -12.09 41.52
CA ALA A 528 28.27 -11.36 41.75
C ALA A 528 29.46 -12.30 41.60
N CYS A 529 30.42 -11.93 40.77
CA CYS A 529 31.70 -12.57 40.69
C CYS A 529 32.78 -11.68 41.28
N CYS A 530 33.37 -12.10 42.39
CA CYS A 530 34.51 -11.43 43.00
C CYS A 530 35.81 -11.97 42.39
N VAL A 531 36.44 -11.20 41.50
CA VAL A 531 37.79 -11.47 40.99
C VAL A 531 38.76 -10.54 41.72
N GLY A 532 39.39 -11.06 42.78
CA GLY A 532 40.16 -10.23 43.71
C GLY A 532 39.25 -9.21 44.42
N ASN A 533 39.53 -7.92 44.25
CA ASN A 533 38.77 -6.81 44.85
C ASN A 533 37.64 -6.28 43.98
N THR A 534 37.56 -6.74 42.73
CA THR A 534 36.62 -6.22 41.75
C THR A 534 35.46 -7.18 41.65
N CYS A 535 34.26 -6.64 41.84
CA CYS A 535 33.04 -7.37 41.54
C CYS A 535 32.58 -7.09 40.12
N VAL A 536 32.25 -8.15 39.38
CA VAL A 536 31.56 -8.06 38.09
C VAL A 536 30.29 -8.90 38.17
N TRP A 537 29.16 -8.32 37.77
CA TRP A 537 27.90 -9.06 37.69
C TRP A 537 27.88 -9.84 36.38
N THR A 538 27.94 -11.16 36.46
CA THR A 538 28.13 -12.05 35.30
C THR A 538 27.43 -13.38 35.57
N ILE A 539 27.75 -14.44 34.83
CA ILE A 539 27.28 -15.82 35.05
C ILE A 539 28.36 -16.67 35.73
N GLU A 540 27.96 -17.75 36.38
CA GLU A 540 28.88 -18.63 37.14
C GLU A 540 30.06 -19.14 36.32
N ASP A 541 29.82 -19.63 35.09
CA ASP A 541 30.88 -20.17 34.23
C ASP A 541 31.95 -19.14 33.91
N ALA A 542 31.55 -17.90 33.58
CA ALA A 542 32.46 -16.80 33.29
C ALA A 542 33.25 -16.40 34.55
N CYS A 543 32.61 -16.48 35.72
CA CYS A 543 33.25 -16.22 37.00
C CYS A 543 34.34 -17.25 37.32
N GLN A 544 34.01 -18.54 37.18
CA GLN A 544 34.93 -19.64 37.44
C GLN A 544 36.09 -19.64 36.43
N ALA A 545 35.82 -19.37 35.15
CA ALA A 545 36.85 -19.22 34.12
C ALA A 545 37.84 -18.08 34.43
N SER A 546 37.37 -17.03 35.11
CA SER A 546 38.18 -15.90 35.55
C SER A 546 38.87 -16.13 36.91
N GLY A 547 38.70 -17.32 37.52
CA GLY A 547 39.23 -17.65 38.84
C GLY A 547 38.59 -16.86 39.99
N GLY A 548 37.39 -16.31 39.78
CA GLY A 548 36.66 -15.53 40.77
C GLY A 548 35.83 -16.40 41.71
N VAL A 549 35.36 -15.79 42.81
CA VAL A 549 34.43 -16.40 43.75
C VAL A 549 33.01 -15.95 43.41
N TRP A 550 32.15 -16.92 43.12
CA TRP A 550 30.78 -16.71 42.67
C TRP A 550 29.78 -16.60 43.81
N SER A 551 28.78 -15.72 43.67
CA SER A 551 27.61 -15.62 44.55
C SER A 551 26.34 -15.49 43.72
N ALA A 552 25.57 -16.57 43.64
CA ALA A 552 24.34 -16.66 42.83
C ALA A 552 23.28 -15.65 43.28
N ALA A 553 22.67 -14.93 42.34
CA ALA A 553 21.62 -13.94 42.54
C ALA A 553 21.97 -12.77 43.50
N VAL A 554 23.25 -12.58 43.82
CA VAL A 554 23.73 -11.43 44.60
C VAL A 554 24.21 -10.34 43.65
N MET A 555 23.80 -9.10 43.84
CA MET A 555 24.33 -7.98 43.06
C MET A 555 25.71 -7.57 43.59
N CYS A 556 26.54 -6.97 42.73
CA CYS A 556 27.87 -6.55 43.16
C CYS A 556 27.89 -5.51 44.28
N ALA A 557 26.82 -4.72 44.42
CA ALA A 557 26.67 -3.80 45.54
C ALA A 557 26.49 -4.50 46.89
N ASP A 558 25.96 -5.72 46.88
CA ASP A 558 25.66 -6.52 48.07
C ASP A 558 26.67 -7.66 48.27
N ALA A 559 27.52 -7.91 47.28
CA ALA A 559 28.60 -8.86 47.36
C ALA A 559 29.77 -8.26 48.16
N GLY A 560 29.99 -8.78 49.36
CA GLY A 560 31.16 -8.45 50.17
C GLY A 560 32.44 -9.04 49.60
N CYS A 561 32.92 -8.54 48.46
CA CYS A 561 34.20 -8.99 47.91
C CYS A 561 35.33 -8.67 48.90
N PRO A 562 36.25 -9.61 49.17
CA PRO A 562 37.31 -9.40 50.15
C PRO A 562 38.15 -8.17 49.77
N SER A 563 38.21 -7.17 50.66
CA SER A 563 39.04 -5.99 50.45
C SER A 563 40.51 -6.30 50.74
N TYR A 564 41.31 -6.57 49.71
CA TYR A 564 42.76 -6.55 49.76
C TYR A 564 43.24 -5.09 49.88
N CYS A 565 43.57 -4.64 51.09
CA CYS A 565 44.30 -3.39 51.29
C CYS A 565 45.78 -3.65 50.97
N LEU A 566 46.41 -2.79 50.17
CA LEU A 566 47.85 -2.92 49.85
C LEU A 566 48.73 -2.82 51.11
N GLU A 567 48.19 -2.22 52.17
CA GLU A 567 48.80 -1.99 53.47
C GLU A 567 48.79 -3.22 54.39
N ASP A 568 47.98 -4.25 54.09
CA ASP A 568 48.00 -5.56 54.79
C ASP A 568 49.09 -6.44 54.15
N VAL A 569 50.33 -6.12 54.50
CA VAL A 569 51.53 -6.76 53.95
C VAL A 569 51.62 -8.23 54.41
N THR A 570 51.04 -8.56 55.57
CA THR A 570 51.04 -9.91 56.13
C THR A 570 49.91 -10.80 55.60
N ARG A 571 48.88 -10.19 54.98
CA ARG A 571 47.69 -10.83 54.40
C ARG A 571 46.82 -11.55 55.44
N ASP A 572 46.78 -11.03 56.65
CA ASP A 572 45.97 -11.61 57.73
C ASP A 572 44.55 -11.00 57.81
N GLY A 573 44.25 -10.04 56.95
CA GLY A 573 42.98 -9.32 56.86
C GLY A 573 42.88 -8.11 57.79
N VAL A 574 43.95 -7.72 58.49
CA VAL A 574 43.94 -6.64 59.49
C VAL A 574 45.18 -5.75 59.36
N VAL A 575 45.03 -4.54 58.80
CA VAL A 575 46.12 -3.55 58.75
C VAL A 575 46.46 -3.06 60.17
N ASN A 576 47.55 -3.56 60.75
CA ASN A 576 47.97 -3.24 62.10
C ASN A 576 49.50 -3.12 62.24
N ILE A 577 50.00 -3.13 63.48
CA ILE A 577 51.44 -2.95 63.72
C ILE A 577 52.29 -4.11 63.16
N ASP A 578 51.71 -5.29 63.02
CA ASP A 578 52.39 -6.47 62.49
C ASP A 578 52.73 -6.30 60.99
N ASP A 579 51.87 -5.63 60.21
CA ASP A 579 52.18 -5.25 58.81
C ASP A 579 53.29 -4.22 58.72
N LEU A 580 53.27 -3.23 59.61
CA LEU A 580 54.33 -2.22 59.68
C LEU A 580 55.66 -2.87 60.08
N LEU A 581 55.66 -3.80 61.03
CA LEU A 581 56.85 -4.54 61.43
C LEU A 581 57.35 -5.46 60.32
N ALA A 582 56.47 -6.09 59.54
CA ALA A 582 56.84 -6.86 58.36
C ALA A 582 57.52 -5.98 57.30
N LEU A 583 56.97 -4.79 57.04
CA LEU A 583 57.55 -3.81 56.11
C LEU A 583 58.93 -3.31 56.59
N LEU A 584 59.05 -2.92 57.87
CA LEU A 584 60.32 -2.47 58.46
C LEU A 584 61.37 -3.59 58.52
N GLY A 585 60.95 -4.84 58.77
CA GLY A 585 61.82 -6.01 58.78
C GLY A 585 62.41 -6.34 57.41
N ALA A 586 61.72 -5.96 56.33
CA ALA A 586 62.22 -6.05 54.97
C ALA A 586 63.17 -4.89 54.59
N TRP A 587 63.26 -3.82 55.41
CA TRP A 587 64.18 -2.70 55.18
C TRP A 587 65.60 -3.06 55.65
N GLY A 588 66.45 -3.44 54.70
CA GLY A 588 67.89 -3.65 54.88
C GLY A 588 68.75 -2.54 54.29
N PRO A 589 70.08 -2.58 54.47
CA PRO A 589 70.99 -1.58 53.88
C PRO A 589 70.85 -1.55 52.36
N CYS A 590 70.79 -0.34 51.81
CA CYS A 590 70.74 -0.09 50.37
C CYS A 590 72.01 -0.68 49.71
N PRO A 591 71.87 -1.55 48.68
CA PRO A 591 73.01 -2.10 47.93
C PRO A 591 73.87 -1.02 47.26
#